data_AF-A0A8C5AR70-F1
#
_entry.id   AF-A0A8C5AR70-F1
#
_cell.length_a   1.000
_cell.length_b   1.000
_cell.length_c   1.000
_cell.angle_alpha   90.00
_cell.angle_beta   90.00
_cell.angle_gamma   90.00
#
_symmetry.space_group_name_H-M   'P 1'
#
loop_
_entity.id
_entity.type
_entity.pdbx_description
1 polymer ?
#
loop_
_entity_poly.entity_id
_entity_poly.type
_entity_poly.pdbx_seq_one_letter_code
_entity_poly.pdbx_strand_id
1 'polypeptide(L)'
;MNGTLEVYSQKTAELAACGHRLASCGQYEQALEYFTEAIKYNPKEYKLFGNRSFCYERLQQYESALQDSEVALSLEPGWIKGHFRQGKALCGLKRYYEASLTYKNILRQESSSVEAASELKRAQSLHLMEMGFSWTEACEALKEHGTLEEALEALFIGGAEPVEGCCRDTKTQLVKEEEEVEEEDEEERGEEDEGWTVLGRSRPHQARRRNAAPLKPVTEAPVRNAPKWEMYSVWVGSMAPTLTIPALHNLFNRAGHVTSVKMLVEQQCAFINYTRMEDCDRAIQLMDEPEGVLLLENQRLHQDGGLHLQAHPGTQAH
;
A
#
# COMPACT_ATOMS: atom_id res chain seq x y z
N MET A 1 32.34 24.20 -17.50
CA MET A 1 31.12 23.89 -16.72
C MET A 1 30.94 22.38 -16.44
N ASN A 2 31.72 21.45 -17.01
CA ASN A 2 31.56 20.01 -16.76
C ASN A 2 32.12 19.52 -15.40
N GLY A 3 33.04 20.24 -14.77
CA GLY A 3 33.71 19.77 -13.56
C GLY A 3 32.85 19.72 -12.29
N THR A 4 31.84 20.59 -12.15
CA THR A 4 30.97 20.58 -10.96
C THR A 4 29.98 19.42 -10.96
N LEU A 5 29.41 19.09 -12.13
CA LEU A 5 28.50 17.96 -12.27
C LEU A 5 29.23 16.62 -12.08
N GLU A 6 30.47 16.52 -12.57
CA GLU A 6 31.30 15.33 -12.39
C GLU A 6 31.67 15.11 -10.92
N VAL A 7 32.01 16.18 -10.19
CA VAL A 7 32.25 16.12 -8.74
C VAL A 7 30.99 15.70 -7.97
N TYR A 8 29.81 16.23 -8.30
CA TYR A 8 28.56 15.81 -7.65
C TYR A 8 28.19 14.36 -7.97
N SER A 9 28.39 13.91 -9.20
CA SER A 9 28.18 12.51 -9.59
C SER A 9 29.11 11.58 -8.81
N GLN A 10 30.38 11.94 -8.68
CA GLN A 10 31.36 11.16 -7.92
C GLN A 10 31.00 11.11 -6.44
N LYS A 11 30.63 12.25 -5.85
CA LYS A 11 30.23 12.34 -4.44
C LYS A 11 28.98 11.52 -4.13
N THR A 12 27.98 11.59 -5.02
CA THR A 12 26.76 10.77 -4.94
C THR A 12 27.12 9.28 -4.91
N ALA A 13 27.99 8.85 -5.83
CA ALA A 13 28.38 7.44 -5.94
C ALA A 13 29.10 6.92 -4.69
N GLU A 14 30.00 7.73 -4.11
CA GLU A 14 30.72 7.40 -2.88
C GLU A 14 29.76 7.24 -1.70
N LEU A 15 28.84 8.20 -1.52
CA LEU A 15 27.85 8.17 -0.44
C LEU A 15 26.90 6.99 -0.60
N ALA A 16 26.40 6.75 -1.82
CA ALA A 16 25.56 5.59 -2.12
C ALA A 16 26.27 4.27 -1.79
N ALA A 17 27.54 4.12 -2.17
CA ALA A 17 28.32 2.94 -1.85
C ALA A 17 28.54 2.74 -0.34
N CYS A 18 28.70 3.83 0.44
CA CYS A 18 28.72 3.74 1.90
C CYS A 18 27.38 3.26 2.46
N GLY A 19 26.27 3.85 1.99
CA GLY A 19 24.92 3.43 2.38
C GLY A 19 24.64 1.97 2.06
N HIS A 20 25.05 1.49 0.88
CA HIS A 20 24.96 0.08 0.50
C HIS A 20 25.69 -0.83 1.48
N ARG A 21 26.96 -0.54 1.77
CA ARG A 21 27.75 -1.39 2.70
C ARG A 21 27.12 -1.45 4.09
N LEU A 22 26.64 -0.31 4.60
CA LEU A 22 25.99 -0.28 5.91
C LEU A 22 24.69 -1.08 5.91
N ALA A 23 23.86 -0.94 4.89
CA ALA A 23 22.62 -1.70 4.78
C ALA A 23 22.87 -3.21 4.58
N SER A 24 23.90 -3.62 3.84
CA SER A 24 24.33 -5.02 3.75
C SER A 24 24.83 -5.58 5.09
N CYS A 25 25.27 -4.72 6.01
CA CYS A 25 25.62 -5.09 7.38
C CYS A 25 24.44 -4.95 8.37
N GLY A 26 23.21 -4.72 7.89
CA GLY A 26 22.03 -4.53 8.74
C GLY A 26 21.95 -3.19 9.46
N GLN A 27 22.88 -2.26 9.19
CA GLN A 27 22.93 -0.93 9.83
C GLN A 27 22.06 0.07 9.04
N TYR A 28 20.75 -0.15 9.06
CA TYR A 28 19.81 0.57 8.19
C TYR A 28 19.67 2.06 8.53
N GLU A 29 19.69 2.44 9.81
CA GLU A 29 19.60 3.85 10.23
C GLU A 29 20.79 4.67 9.71
N GLN A 30 22.00 4.13 9.82
CA GLN A 30 23.19 4.78 9.26
C GLN A 30 23.14 4.81 7.73
N ALA A 31 22.63 3.75 7.10
CA ALA A 31 22.45 3.74 5.64
C ALA A 31 21.47 4.83 5.17
N LEU A 32 20.38 5.09 5.91
CA LEU A 32 19.44 6.17 5.63
C LEU A 32 20.13 7.54 5.59
N GLU A 33 21.06 7.81 6.51
CA GLU A 33 21.83 9.06 6.54
C GLU A 33 22.65 9.24 5.26
N TYR A 34 23.36 8.19 4.83
CA TYR A 34 24.18 8.22 3.62
C TYR A 34 23.34 8.37 2.35
N PHE A 35 22.21 7.67 2.22
CA PHE A 35 21.32 7.85 1.07
C PHE A 35 20.69 9.24 1.06
N THR A 36 20.29 9.77 2.21
CA THR A 36 19.75 11.12 2.34
C THR A 36 20.78 12.17 1.92
N GLU A 37 22.04 11.99 2.30
CA GLU A 37 23.11 12.88 1.86
C GLU A 37 23.38 12.73 0.35
N ALA A 38 23.40 11.51 -0.19
CA ALA A 38 23.58 11.26 -1.62
C ALA A 38 22.49 11.95 -2.47
N ILE A 39 21.24 11.93 -2.01
CA ILE A 39 20.09 12.57 -2.68
C ILE A 39 20.30 14.09 -2.81
N LYS A 40 20.96 14.74 -1.85
CA LYS A 40 21.26 16.19 -1.94
C LYS A 40 22.20 16.51 -3.12
N TYR A 41 23.10 15.59 -3.46
CA TYR A 41 24.03 15.76 -4.58
C TYR A 41 23.43 15.36 -5.93
N ASN A 42 22.53 14.37 -5.96
CA ASN A 42 21.82 13.96 -7.17
C ASN A 42 20.36 13.59 -6.87
N PRO A 43 19.44 14.58 -6.84
CA PRO A 43 18.03 14.34 -6.52
C PRO A 43 17.25 13.65 -7.65
N LYS A 44 17.89 13.37 -8.79
CA LYS A 44 17.27 12.68 -9.93
C LYS A 44 17.66 11.20 -10.03
N GLU A 45 18.54 10.73 -9.17
CA GLU A 45 18.91 9.31 -9.12
C GLU A 45 17.84 8.52 -8.34
N TYR A 46 16.89 7.95 -9.08
CA TYR A 46 15.77 7.19 -8.52
C TYR A 46 16.20 6.02 -7.64
N LYS A 47 17.37 5.41 -7.90
CA LYS A 47 17.89 4.29 -7.12
C LYS A 47 18.18 4.67 -5.67
N LEU A 48 18.55 5.92 -5.40
CA LEU A 48 18.81 6.38 -4.03
C LEU A 48 17.53 6.32 -3.19
N PHE A 49 16.41 6.78 -3.76
CA PHE A 49 15.11 6.70 -3.11
C PHE A 49 14.67 5.25 -2.91
N GLY A 50 14.82 4.37 -3.90
CA GLY A 50 14.46 2.96 -3.70
C GLY A 50 15.36 2.20 -2.71
N ASN A 51 16.64 2.54 -2.61
CA ASN A 51 17.53 1.98 -1.59
C ASN A 51 17.19 2.51 -0.19
N ARG A 52 16.82 3.79 -0.08
CA ARG A 52 16.37 4.39 1.18
C ARG A 52 15.00 3.85 1.61
N SER A 53 14.09 3.63 0.65
CA SER A 53 12.81 2.93 0.83
C SER A 53 12.99 1.53 1.42
N PHE A 54 13.96 0.77 0.92
CA PHE A 54 14.30 -0.53 1.51
C PHE A 54 14.77 -0.41 2.96
N CYS A 55 15.65 0.55 3.27
CA CYS A 55 16.07 0.76 4.66
C CYS A 55 14.87 1.13 5.56
N TYR A 56 13.95 1.98 5.10
CA TYR A 56 12.72 2.26 5.83
C TYR A 56 11.83 1.03 6.03
N GLU A 57 11.71 0.17 5.01
CA GLU A 57 10.96 -1.09 5.09
C GLU A 57 11.55 -2.04 6.15
N ARG A 58 12.88 -2.22 6.16
CA ARG A 58 13.58 -3.04 7.17
C ARG A 58 13.48 -2.47 8.59
N LEU A 59 13.25 -1.17 8.70
CA LEU A 59 12.97 -0.48 9.97
C LEU A 59 11.48 -0.39 10.30
N GLN A 60 10.62 -1.06 9.52
CA GLN A 60 9.16 -1.06 9.67
C GLN A 60 8.51 0.35 9.57
N GLN A 61 9.21 1.30 8.95
CA GLN A 61 8.72 2.66 8.69
C GLN A 61 8.02 2.70 7.33
N TYR A 62 6.91 2.00 7.20
CA TYR A 62 6.32 1.67 5.91
C TYR A 62 5.75 2.88 5.15
N GLU A 63 5.26 3.92 5.83
CA GLU A 63 4.83 5.17 5.18
C GLU A 63 5.99 5.87 4.48
N SER A 64 7.16 5.94 5.14
CA SER A 64 8.37 6.53 4.57
C SER A 64 8.91 5.68 3.43
N ALA A 65 8.85 4.35 3.57
CA ALA A 65 9.20 3.40 2.52
C ALA A 65 8.33 3.59 1.27
N LEU A 66 7.00 3.72 1.47
CA LEU A 66 6.06 3.95 0.39
C LEU A 66 6.35 5.28 -0.33
N GLN A 67 6.49 6.36 0.42
CA GLN A 67 6.78 7.68 -0.15
C GLN A 67 8.05 7.67 -1.03
N ASP A 68 9.13 7.06 -0.55
CA ASP A 68 10.37 6.98 -1.33
C ASP A 68 10.23 6.08 -2.57
N SER A 69 9.48 4.99 -2.48
CA SER A 69 9.21 4.13 -3.64
C SER A 69 8.39 4.88 -4.71
N GLU A 70 7.41 5.68 -4.31
CA GLU A 70 6.62 6.52 -5.22
C GLU A 70 7.47 7.61 -5.87
N VAL A 71 8.37 8.24 -5.11
CA VAL A 71 9.34 9.18 -5.70
C VAL A 71 10.24 8.49 -6.71
N ALA A 72 10.78 7.31 -6.39
CA ALA A 72 11.61 6.54 -7.32
C ALA A 72 10.86 6.21 -8.62
N LEU A 73 9.61 5.75 -8.51
CA LEU A 73 8.75 5.42 -9.65
C LEU A 73 8.28 6.65 -10.43
N SER A 74 8.16 7.81 -9.79
CA SER A 74 7.89 9.07 -10.49
C SER A 74 9.05 9.51 -11.38
N LEU A 75 10.29 9.17 -10.99
CA LEU A 75 11.51 9.46 -11.74
C LEU A 75 11.79 8.41 -12.82
N GLU A 76 11.53 7.13 -12.54
CA GLU A 76 11.68 6.01 -13.47
C GLU A 76 10.50 5.03 -13.34
N PRO A 77 9.40 5.24 -14.10
CA PRO A 77 8.18 4.42 -13.98
C PRO A 77 8.35 2.94 -14.34
N GLY A 78 9.33 2.63 -15.19
CA GLY A 78 9.63 1.26 -15.64
C GLY A 78 10.52 0.47 -14.68
N TRP A 79 10.89 1.03 -13.53
CA TRP A 79 11.83 0.38 -12.63
C TRP A 79 11.16 -0.72 -11.80
N ILE A 80 11.32 -1.98 -12.23
CA ILE A 80 10.72 -3.16 -11.59
C ILE A 80 11.06 -3.26 -10.09
N LYS A 81 12.32 -3.05 -9.69
CA LYS A 81 12.70 -3.05 -8.27
C LYS A 81 11.96 -1.97 -7.47
N GLY A 82 11.65 -0.82 -8.08
CA GLY A 82 10.84 0.24 -7.45
C GLY A 82 9.42 -0.21 -7.16
N HIS A 83 8.79 -0.95 -8.08
CA HIS A 83 7.48 -1.57 -7.87
C HIS A 83 7.52 -2.63 -6.76
N PHE A 84 8.60 -3.42 -6.66
CA PHE A 84 8.80 -4.32 -5.52
C PHE A 84 8.87 -3.57 -4.19
N ARG A 85 9.63 -2.47 -4.12
CA ARG A 85 9.69 -1.63 -2.90
C ARG A 85 8.31 -1.08 -2.53
N GLN A 86 7.55 -0.60 -3.51
CA GLN A 86 6.18 -0.12 -3.30
C GLN A 86 5.27 -1.24 -2.78
N GLY A 87 5.30 -2.43 -3.39
CA GLY A 87 4.51 -3.58 -2.96
C GLY A 87 4.82 -4.02 -1.53
N LYS A 88 6.11 -4.09 -1.15
CA LYS A 88 6.54 -4.44 0.21
C LYS A 88 6.08 -3.41 1.23
N ALA A 89 6.23 -2.11 0.93
CA ALA A 89 5.74 -1.04 1.78
C ALA A 89 4.21 -1.08 1.96
N LEU A 90 3.45 -1.30 0.87
CA LEU A 90 1.98 -1.45 0.94
C LEU A 90 1.55 -2.64 1.79
N CYS A 91 2.26 -3.78 1.69
CA CYS A 91 2.03 -4.94 2.54
C CYS A 91 2.29 -4.63 4.03
N GLY A 92 3.35 -3.91 4.35
CA GLY A 92 3.63 -3.47 5.73
C GLY A 92 2.55 -2.53 6.29
N LEU A 93 1.95 -1.71 5.42
CA LEU A 93 0.78 -0.87 5.75
C LEU A 93 -0.56 -1.62 5.77
N LYS A 94 -0.55 -2.94 5.59
CA LYS A 94 -1.75 -3.79 5.44
C LYS A 94 -2.67 -3.38 4.27
N ARG A 95 -2.14 -2.65 3.29
CA ARG A 95 -2.84 -2.26 2.05
C ARG A 95 -2.68 -3.36 1.00
N TYR A 96 -3.10 -4.57 1.38
CA TYR A 96 -2.83 -5.80 0.64
C TYR A 96 -3.43 -5.84 -0.77
N TYR A 97 -4.64 -5.30 -0.95
CA TYR A 97 -5.26 -5.20 -2.26
C TYR A 97 -4.42 -4.35 -3.22
N GLU A 98 -3.96 -3.19 -2.78
CA GLU A 98 -3.11 -2.30 -3.58
C GLU A 98 -1.75 -2.95 -3.88
N ALA A 99 -1.14 -3.63 -2.91
CA ALA A 99 0.07 -4.41 -3.12
C ALA A 99 -0.12 -5.48 -4.21
N SER A 100 -1.26 -6.19 -4.17
CA SER A 100 -1.58 -7.22 -5.18
C SER A 100 -1.66 -6.64 -6.61
N LEU A 101 -2.20 -5.42 -6.76
CA LEU A 101 -2.24 -4.74 -8.06
C LEU A 101 -0.82 -4.36 -8.52
N THR A 102 0.03 -3.91 -7.61
CA THR A 102 1.44 -3.61 -7.91
C THR A 102 2.19 -4.86 -8.39
N TYR A 103 2.06 -6.00 -7.70
CA TYR A 103 2.71 -7.24 -8.14
C TYR A 103 2.12 -7.80 -9.45
N LYS A 104 0.80 -7.69 -9.66
CA LYS A 104 0.18 -7.99 -10.97
C LYS A 104 0.79 -7.13 -12.09
N ASN A 105 1.07 -5.86 -11.83
CA ASN A 105 1.72 -4.98 -12.81
C ASN A 105 3.18 -5.39 -13.11
N ILE A 106 3.91 -5.91 -12.13
CA ILE A 106 5.24 -6.49 -12.35
C ILE A 106 5.12 -7.72 -13.26
N LEU A 107 4.21 -8.64 -12.97
CA LEU A 107 4.00 -9.86 -13.78
C LEU A 107 3.51 -9.58 -15.20
N ARG A 108 2.83 -8.45 -15.43
CA ARG A 108 2.49 -8.01 -16.80
C ARG A 108 3.73 -7.63 -17.61
N GLN A 109 4.78 -7.14 -16.95
CA GLN A 109 6.04 -6.76 -17.60
C GLN A 109 7.00 -7.95 -17.66
N GLU A 110 7.13 -8.69 -16.56
CA GLU A 110 8.01 -9.84 -16.37
C GLU A 110 7.19 -11.05 -15.90
N SER A 111 6.54 -11.73 -16.83
CA SER A 111 5.62 -12.84 -16.53
C SER A 111 6.30 -14.07 -15.89
N SER A 112 7.62 -14.20 -16.03
CA SER A 112 8.40 -15.28 -15.44
C SER A 112 8.97 -14.95 -14.05
N SER A 113 8.63 -13.80 -13.47
CA SER A 113 9.13 -13.41 -12.14
C SER A 113 8.49 -14.27 -11.05
N VAL A 114 9.27 -15.21 -10.51
CA VAL A 114 8.82 -16.10 -9.42
C VAL A 114 8.56 -15.30 -8.15
N GLU A 115 9.41 -14.31 -7.85
CA GLU A 115 9.27 -13.42 -6.69
C GLU A 115 7.98 -12.60 -6.77
N ALA A 116 7.66 -12.00 -7.92
CA ALA A 116 6.41 -11.25 -8.05
C ALA A 116 5.18 -12.16 -7.94
N ALA A 117 5.28 -13.41 -8.40
CA ALA A 117 4.20 -14.39 -8.29
C ALA A 117 3.99 -14.86 -6.85
N SER A 118 5.05 -15.09 -6.08
CA SER A 118 4.93 -15.46 -4.66
C SER A 118 4.39 -14.29 -3.84
N GLU A 119 4.90 -13.08 -4.05
CA GLU A 119 4.45 -11.86 -3.35
C GLU A 119 3.00 -11.50 -3.70
N LEU A 120 2.58 -11.69 -4.95
CA LEU A 120 1.18 -11.54 -5.35
C LEU A 120 0.27 -12.48 -4.55
N LYS A 121 0.60 -13.78 -4.52
CA LYS A 121 -0.18 -14.79 -3.78
C LYS A 121 -0.24 -14.43 -2.30
N ARG A 122 0.89 -14.09 -1.70
CA ARG A 122 0.97 -13.67 -0.30
C ARG A 122 0.08 -12.46 -0.01
N ALA A 123 0.15 -11.42 -0.83
CA ALA A 123 -0.69 -10.23 -0.68
C ALA A 123 -2.18 -10.56 -0.82
N GLN A 124 -2.56 -11.41 -1.78
CA GLN A 124 -3.96 -11.85 -1.95
C GLN A 124 -4.45 -12.66 -0.74
N SER A 125 -3.65 -13.61 -0.23
CA SER A 125 -4.00 -14.39 0.96
C SER A 125 -4.18 -13.50 2.19
N LEU A 126 -3.27 -12.56 2.42
CA LEU A 126 -3.37 -11.60 3.53
C LEU A 126 -4.60 -10.69 3.41
N HIS A 127 -4.97 -10.31 2.18
CA HIS A 127 -6.20 -9.55 1.96
C HIS A 127 -7.45 -10.36 2.37
N LEU A 128 -7.51 -11.64 1.99
CA LEU A 128 -8.62 -12.53 2.39
C LEU A 128 -8.66 -12.76 3.91
N MET A 129 -7.50 -12.86 4.56
CA MET A 129 -7.44 -12.94 6.02
C MET A 129 -7.96 -11.68 6.70
N GLU A 130 -7.66 -10.49 6.17
CA GLU A 130 -8.20 -9.22 6.69
C GLU A 130 -9.73 -9.17 6.54
N MET A 131 -10.29 -9.92 5.59
CA MET A 131 -11.74 -10.09 5.39
C MET A 131 -12.35 -11.16 6.30
N GLY A 132 -11.54 -11.87 7.10
CA GLY A 132 -11.98 -12.85 8.09
C GLY A 132 -11.88 -14.31 7.68
N PHE A 133 -11.34 -14.61 6.50
CA PHE A 133 -11.09 -15.99 6.07
C PHE A 133 -9.82 -16.55 6.72
N SER A 134 -9.79 -17.84 6.99
CA SER A 134 -8.57 -18.50 7.46
C SER A 134 -7.51 -18.56 6.35
N TRP A 135 -6.25 -18.71 6.72
CA TRP A 135 -5.16 -18.86 5.75
C TRP A 135 -5.39 -20.02 4.76
N THR A 136 -5.90 -21.14 5.26
CA THR A 136 -6.19 -22.33 4.44
C THR A 136 -7.29 -22.06 3.43
N GLU A 137 -8.42 -21.46 3.85
CA GLU A 137 -9.52 -21.08 2.95
C GLU A 137 -9.04 -20.10 1.88
N ALA A 138 -8.26 -19.09 2.27
CA ALA A 138 -7.69 -18.12 1.35
C ALA A 138 -6.79 -18.78 0.30
N CYS A 139 -5.88 -19.66 0.72
CA CYS A 139 -4.95 -20.34 -0.18
C CYS A 139 -5.65 -21.32 -1.11
N GLU A 140 -6.63 -22.07 -0.62
CA GLU A 140 -7.43 -22.99 -1.43
C GLU A 140 -8.25 -22.24 -2.47
N ALA A 141 -8.95 -21.17 -2.05
CA ALA A 141 -9.72 -20.34 -2.96
C ALA A 141 -8.85 -19.71 -4.05
N LEU A 142 -7.67 -19.17 -3.72
CA LEU A 142 -6.74 -18.59 -4.70
C LEU A 142 -6.07 -19.63 -5.61
N LYS A 143 -6.06 -20.91 -5.20
CA LYS A 143 -5.53 -22.01 -6.01
C LYS A 143 -6.57 -22.51 -7.02
N GLU A 144 -7.81 -22.64 -6.58
CA GLU A 144 -8.93 -23.08 -7.42
C GLU A 144 -9.39 -21.95 -8.37
N HIS A 145 -9.33 -20.71 -7.90
CA HIS A 145 -9.79 -19.53 -8.63
C HIS A 145 -8.58 -18.65 -9.00
N GLY A 146 -8.35 -18.45 -10.29
CA GLY A 146 -7.15 -17.79 -10.81
C GLY A 146 -7.05 -16.30 -10.48
N THR A 147 -8.13 -15.67 -10.01
CA THR A 147 -8.18 -14.27 -9.61
C THR A 147 -8.71 -14.10 -8.18
N LEU A 148 -8.34 -12.98 -7.55
CA LEU A 148 -8.80 -12.65 -6.19
C LEU A 148 -10.32 -12.43 -6.16
N GLU A 149 -10.83 -11.82 -7.23
CA GLU A 149 -12.25 -11.53 -7.40
C GLU A 149 -13.08 -12.81 -7.49
N GLU A 150 -12.66 -13.79 -8.31
CA GLU A 150 -13.30 -15.11 -8.40
C GLU A 150 -13.19 -15.90 -7.08
N ALA A 151 -12.04 -15.81 -6.40
CA ALA A 151 -11.84 -16.45 -5.10
C ALA A 151 -12.80 -15.88 -4.04
N LEU A 152 -13.01 -14.56 -4.03
CA LEU A 152 -13.96 -13.90 -3.13
C LEU A 152 -15.40 -14.31 -3.41
N GLU A 153 -15.82 -14.32 -4.68
CA GLU A 153 -17.16 -14.76 -5.06
C GLU A 153 -17.43 -16.20 -4.59
N ALA A 154 -16.47 -17.10 -4.77
CA ALA A 154 -16.59 -18.49 -4.33
C ALA A 154 -16.70 -18.62 -2.81
N LEU A 155 -15.87 -17.89 -2.06
CA LEU A 155 -15.89 -17.90 -0.60
C LEU A 155 -17.22 -17.37 -0.03
N PHE A 156 -17.76 -16.29 -0.61
CA PHE A 156 -19.04 -15.73 -0.15
C PHE A 156 -20.25 -16.59 -0.55
N ILE A 157 -20.24 -17.22 -1.72
CA ILE A 157 -21.33 -18.12 -2.14
C ILE A 157 -21.28 -19.43 -1.35
N GLY A 158 -20.10 -19.95 -1.05
CA GLY A 158 -19.92 -21.17 -0.26
C GLY A 158 -20.31 -21.03 1.23
N GLY A 159 -20.31 -19.81 1.77
CA GLY A 159 -20.70 -19.50 3.15
C GLY A 159 -22.19 -19.22 3.37
N ALA A 160 -23.01 -19.24 2.31
CA ALA A 160 -24.43 -18.87 2.36
C ALA A 160 -25.38 -20.08 2.32
N GLU A 161 -25.30 -20.98 3.30
CA GLU A 161 -26.31 -22.02 3.54
C GLU A 161 -26.44 -22.30 5.04
N PRO A 162 -27.55 -21.91 5.72
CA PRO A 162 -27.98 -22.58 6.94
C PRO A 162 -28.90 -23.74 6.54
N VAL A 163 -28.34 -24.87 6.12
CA VAL A 163 -29.09 -26.13 6.06
C VAL A 163 -28.88 -26.91 7.34
N GLU A 164 -29.92 -26.88 8.18
CA GLU A 164 -30.17 -27.95 9.13
C GLU A 164 -30.07 -29.31 8.41
N GLY A 165 -29.15 -30.15 8.89
CA GLY A 165 -29.20 -31.59 8.71
C GLY A 165 -28.88 -32.12 7.31
N CYS A 166 -27.61 -32.45 7.07
CA CYS A 166 -27.30 -33.73 6.44
C CYS A 166 -25.87 -34.17 6.77
N CYS A 167 -25.74 -35.23 7.55
CA CYS A 167 -24.51 -36.01 7.63
C CYS A 167 -24.13 -36.48 6.22
N ARG A 168 -22.91 -36.17 5.78
CA ARG A 168 -22.26 -36.94 4.71
C ARG A 168 -20.96 -37.52 5.23
N ASP A 169 -21.10 -38.73 5.75
CA ASP A 169 -20.03 -39.70 5.85
C ASP A 169 -19.49 -40.02 4.45
N THR A 170 -18.26 -39.62 4.15
CA THR A 170 -17.35 -40.45 3.35
C THR A 170 -15.97 -40.41 3.97
N LYS A 171 -15.77 -41.40 4.84
CA LYS A 171 -14.54 -42.02 5.31
C LYS A 171 -13.37 -41.91 4.30
N THR A 172 -12.35 -41.12 4.65
CA THR A 172 -10.96 -41.34 4.22
C THR A 172 -10.06 -41.22 5.45
N GLN A 173 -9.08 -42.11 5.51
CA GLN A 173 -8.39 -42.58 6.71
C GLN A 173 -7.71 -41.48 7.55
N LEU A 174 -7.95 -41.59 8.85
CA LEU A 174 -7.08 -41.08 9.91
C LEU A 174 -5.69 -41.71 9.77
N VAL A 175 -4.69 -40.89 9.46
CA VAL A 175 -3.35 -41.05 10.03
C VAL A 175 -3.20 -39.90 11.01
N LYS A 176 -3.05 -40.24 12.28
CA LYS A 176 -2.66 -39.28 13.32
C LYS A 176 -1.17 -39.04 13.14
N GLU A 177 -0.81 -37.86 12.68
CA GLU A 177 0.47 -37.25 13.01
C GLU A 177 0.12 -36.02 13.85
N GLU A 178 0.33 -36.16 15.15
CA GLU A 178 0.43 -35.02 16.06
C GLU A 178 1.80 -34.40 15.76
N GLU A 179 1.84 -33.40 14.88
CA GLU A 179 3.00 -32.51 14.80
C GLU A 179 2.76 -31.38 15.80
N GLU A 180 3.55 -31.42 16.88
CA GLU A 180 3.81 -30.26 17.72
C GLU A 180 4.37 -29.16 16.80
N VAL A 181 3.63 -28.07 16.64
CA VAL A 181 4.18 -26.84 16.07
C VAL A 181 5.10 -26.26 17.12
N GLU A 182 6.38 -26.64 17.08
CA GLU A 182 7.42 -25.80 17.63
C GLU A 182 7.33 -24.47 16.87
N GLU A 183 7.14 -23.37 17.60
CA GLU A 183 7.43 -22.05 17.06
C GLU A 183 8.94 -22.03 16.78
N GLU A 184 9.32 -22.45 15.57
CA GLU A 184 10.61 -22.14 15.02
C GLU A 184 10.61 -20.62 14.81
N ASP A 185 11.27 -19.91 15.72
CA ASP A 185 11.83 -18.60 15.43
C ASP A 185 12.52 -18.73 14.08
N GLU A 186 11.91 -18.20 13.02
CA GLU A 186 12.58 -18.00 11.74
C GLU A 186 13.72 -17.02 12.01
N GLU A 187 14.88 -17.54 12.44
CA GLU A 187 16.15 -16.92 12.18
C GLU A 187 16.17 -16.71 10.66
N GLU A 188 15.94 -15.47 10.22
CA GLU A 188 16.15 -15.00 8.86
C GLU A 188 17.53 -15.51 8.42
N ARG A 189 17.55 -16.68 7.77
CA ARG A 189 18.73 -17.23 7.12
C ARG A 189 19.01 -16.26 6.00
N GLY A 190 19.92 -15.33 6.26
CA GLY A 190 20.26 -14.20 5.40
C GLY A 190 20.22 -14.60 3.93
N GLU A 191 19.13 -14.25 3.27
CA GLU A 191 19.08 -14.27 1.83
C GLU A 191 20.16 -13.28 1.37
N GLU A 192 21.08 -13.76 0.55
CA GLU A 192 22.05 -12.94 -0.15
C GLU A 192 21.27 -12.03 -1.11
N ASP A 193 20.74 -10.94 -0.55
CA ASP A 193 19.96 -9.93 -1.25
C ASP A 193 20.93 -9.20 -2.18
N GLU A 194 21.14 -9.75 -3.38
CA GLU A 194 21.78 -9.09 -4.53
C GLU A 194 20.91 -7.90 -5.06
N GLY A 195 20.09 -7.32 -4.18
CA GLY A 195 19.15 -6.22 -4.39
C GLY A 195 19.82 -4.87 -4.67
N TRP A 196 21.12 -4.71 -4.43
CA TRP A 196 21.82 -3.43 -4.57
C TRP A 196 22.15 -3.10 -6.03
N THR A 197 21.61 -2.00 -6.55
CA THR A 197 22.02 -1.50 -7.86
C THR A 197 23.34 -0.74 -7.74
N VAL A 198 24.45 -1.44 -8.02
CA VAL A 198 25.78 -0.84 -8.16
C VAL A 198 25.80 0.10 -9.37
N LEU A 199 26.35 1.31 -9.19
CA LEU A 199 26.60 2.26 -10.28
C LEU A 199 27.63 1.67 -11.27
N GLY A 200 27.16 0.90 -12.24
CA GLY A 200 27.96 0.45 -13.36
C GLY A 200 28.35 1.62 -14.26
N ARG A 201 29.65 1.83 -14.46
CA ARG A 201 30.19 2.80 -15.44
C ARG A 201 29.66 2.48 -16.84
N SER A 202 28.87 3.39 -17.42
CA SER A 202 28.40 3.28 -18.80
C SER A 202 29.58 3.32 -19.78
N ARG A 203 29.72 2.27 -20.60
CA ARG A 203 30.54 2.30 -21.84
C ARG A 203 29.79 3.11 -22.91
N PRO A 204 30.49 3.88 -23.77
CA PRO A 204 29.84 4.78 -24.70
C PRO A 204 29.23 4.00 -25.88
N HIS A 205 27.91 4.03 -26.01
CA HIS A 205 27.24 3.67 -27.26
C HIS A 205 27.38 4.83 -28.25
N GLN A 206 27.94 4.55 -29.43
CA GLN A 206 28.08 5.50 -30.53
C GLN A 206 26.69 5.99 -30.97
N ALA A 207 26.38 7.24 -30.62
CA ALA A 207 25.20 7.93 -31.12
C ALA A 207 25.49 8.49 -32.52
N ARG A 208 24.77 7.93 -33.50
CA ARG A 208 24.72 8.38 -34.89
C ARG A 208 24.10 9.79 -34.92
N ARG A 209 24.91 10.79 -35.29
CA ARG A 209 24.51 12.21 -35.38
C ARG A 209 23.32 12.39 -36.32
N ARG A 210 22.24 13.01 -35.83
CA ARG A 210 21.30 13.79 -36.64
C ARG A 210 21.32 15.23 -36.12
N ASN A 211 21.53 16.18 -37.03
CA ASN A 211 21.66 17.60 -36.74
C ASN A 211 20.34 18.17 -36.17
N ALA A 212 20.42 18.84 -35.03
CA ALA A 212 19.31 19.58 -34.43
C ALA A 212 19.27 21.02 -34.97
N ALA A 213 18.07 21.50 -35.31
CA ALA A 213 17.80 22.90 -35.65
C ALA A 213 17.74 23.78 -34.38
N PRO A 214 17.87 25.13 -34.49
CA PRO A 214 17.99 26.00 -33.32
C PRO A 214 16.70 26.07 -32.49
N LEU A 215 16.82 25.90 -31.17
CA LEU A 215 15.73 26.03 -30.20
C LEU A 215 15.27 27.49 -30.07
N LYS A 216 13.96 27.72 -30.08
CA LYS A 216 13.32 28.99 -29.70
C LYS A 216 13.23 29.13 -28.16
N PRO A 217 13.11 30.34 -27.61
CA PRO A 217 13.07 30.55 -26.17
C PRO A 217 11.83 29.89 -25.56
N VAL A 218 12.04 29.12 -24.49
CA VAL A 218 10.99 28.49 -23.69
C VAL A 218 10.22 29.60 -22.98
N THR A 219 8.95 29.76 -23.35
CA THR A 219 7.96 30.41 -22.49
C THR A 219 7.58 29.39 -21.42
N GLU A 220 7.62 29.81 -20.15
CA GLU A 220 7.26 28.97 -19.00
C GLU A 220 5.86 28.38 -19.20
N ALA A 221 5.77 27.05 -19.26
CA ALA A 221 4.51 26.34 -19.27
C ALA A 221 3.94 26.31 -17.83
N PRO A 222 2.61 26.48 -17.65
CA PRO A 222 2.02 26.55 -16.32
C PRO A 222 2.11 25.20 -15.61
N VAL A 223 2.50 25.23 -14.35
CA VAL A 223 2.51 24.09 -13.42
C VAL A 223 1.09 23.51 -13.36
N ARG A 224 0.89 22.28 -13.85
CA ARG A 224 -0.36 21.55 -13.63
C ARG A 224 -0.28 20.88 -12.26
N ASN A 225 -1.03 21.42 -11.30
CA ASN A 225 -1.31 20.76 -10.03
C ASN A 225 -1.98 19.40 -10.31
N ALA A 226 -1.39 18.32 -9.82
CA ALA A 226 -2.09 17.04 -9.72
C ALA A 226 -3.27 17.19 -8.73
N PRO A 227 -4.45 16.63 -9.01
CA PRO A 227 -5.58 16.77 -8.10
C PRO A 227 -5.26 16.05 -6.79
N LYS A 228 -5.29 16.80 -5.69
CA LYS A 228 -5.33 16.25 -4.34
C LYS A 228 -6.75 15.69 -4.18
N TRP A 229 -6.88 14.38 -3.98
CA TRP A 229 -8.18 13.74 -3.85
C TRP A 229 -8.69 14.06 -2.45
N GLU A 230 -9.46 15.15 -2.31
CA GLU A 230 -10.14 15.47 -1.06
C GLU A 230 -11.25 14.42 -0.85
N MET A 231 -11.11 13.62 0.19
CA MET A 231 -12.15 12.70 0.63
C MET A 231 -13.06 13.42 1.62
N TYR A 232 -14.36 13.14 1.53
CA TYR A 232 -15.37 13.64 2.45
C TYR A 232 -15.71 12.54 3.45
N SER A 233 -15.36 12.76 4.72
CA SER A 233 -15.48 11.76 5.77
C SER A 233 -16.68 12.03 6.68
N VAL A 234 -17.49 11.01 6.92
CA VAL A 234 -18.55 11.00 7.95
C VAL A 234 -18.06 10.21 9.15
N TRP A 235 -18.16 10.80 10.35
CA TRP A 235 -17.89 10.11 11.61
C TRP A 235 -19.18 9.52 12.17
N VAL A 236 -19.11 8.25 12.57
CA VAL A 236 -20.19 7.52 13.22
C VAL A 236 -19.71 7.07 14.59
N GLY A 237 -20.35 7.54 15.65
CA GLY A 237 -20.01 7.20 17.03
C GLY A 237 -21.00 6.23 17.68
N SER A 238 -20.62 5.71 18.86
CA SER A 238 -21.48 4.91 19.74
C SER A 238 -22.11 3.70 19.04
N MET A 239 -21.29 2.98 18.26
CA MET A 239 -21.72 1.81 17.51
C MET A 239 -21.92 0.60 18.44
N ALA A 240 -22.98 -0.16 18.21
CA ALA A 240 -23.19 -1.41 18.92
C ALA A 240 -21.99 -2.35 18.72
N PRO A 241 -21.53 -3.10 19.75
CA PRO A 241 -20.41 -4.05 19.62
C PRO A 241 -20.61 -5.14 18.56
N THR A 242 -21.87 -5.39 18.18
CA THR A 242 -22.26 -6.37 17.16
C THR A 242 -22.24 -5.81 15.74
N LEU A 243 -21.96 -4.52 15.56
CA LEU A 243 -21.99 -3.85 14.26
C LEU A 243 -20.71 -4.15 13.48
N THR A 244 -20.86 -4.65 12.26
CA THR A 244 -19.75 -5.05 11.40
C THR A 244 -19.48 -4.04 10.29
N ILE A 245 -18.25 -4.03 9.76
CA ILE A 245 -17.87 -3.18 8.62
C ILE A 245 -18.80 -3.39 7.40
N PRO A 246 -19.18 -4.62 7.01
CA PRO A 246 -20.15 -4.83 5.92
C PRO A 246 -21.54 -4.25 6.22
N ALA A 247 -22.01 -4.31 7.47
CA ALA A 247 -23.29 -3.71 7.84
C ALA A 247 -23.25 -2.19 7.69
N LEU A 248 -22.17 -1.55 8.15
CA LEU A 248 -21.92 -0.11 7.94
C LEU A 248 -21.79 0.23 6.46
N HIS A 249 -20.98 -0.51 5.72
CA HIS A 249 -20.81 -0.29 4.29
C HIS A 249 -22.15 -0.37 3.55
N ASN A 250 -22.97 -1.39 3.81
CA ASN A 250 -24.30 -1.54 3.19
C ASN A 250 -25.26 -0.42 3.58
N LEU A 251 -25.26 -0.01 4.85
CA LEU A 251 -26.10 1.09 5.33
C LEU A 251 -25.75 2.40 4.62
N PHE A 252 -24.45 2.72 4.54
CA PHE A 252 -23.94 3.98 4.03
C PHE A 252 -23.75 4.03 2.51
N ASN A 253 -23.76 2.87 1.85
CA ASN A 253 -23.80 2.78 0.38
C ASN A 253 -25.15 3.26 -0.19
N ARG A 254 -26.22 3.31 0.63
CA ARG A 254 -27.51 3.92 0.27
C ARG A 254 -27.38 5.43 0.02
N ALA A 255 -26.45 6.09 0.69
CA ALA A 255 -26.20 7.52 0.53
C ALA A 255 -25.36 7.82 -0.71
N GLY A 256 -24.44 6.95 -1.09
CA GLY A 256 -23.57 7.09 -2.26
C GLY A 256 -22.43 6.08 -2.23
N HIS A 257 -21.54 6.12 -3.22
CA HIS A 257 -20.46 5.13 -3.32
C HIS A 257 -19.44 5.32 -2.19
N VAL A 258 -19.43 4.38 -1.25
CA VAL A 258 -18.47 4.37 -0.15
C VAL A 258 -17.09 3.98 -0.69
N THR A 259 -16.10 4.82 -0.43
CA THR A 259 -14.72 4.62 -0.89
C THR A 259 -13.93 3.76 0.08
N SER A 260 -14.14 3.99 1.38
CA SER A 260 -13.57 3.16 2.43
C SER A 260 -14.36 3.37 3.73
N VAL A 261 -14.38 2.31 4.55
CA VAL A 261 -14.89 2.35 5.93
C VAL A 261 -13.73 1.98 6.85
N LYS A 262 -13.42 2.86 7.80
CA LYS A 262 -12.41 2.61 8.84
C LYS A 262 -13.10 2.51 10.18
N MET A 263 -13.17 1.29 10.72
CA MET A 263 -13.77 1.02 12.03
C MET A 263 -12.70 1.03 13.13
N LEU A 264 -12.96 1.77 14.20
CA LEU A 264 -12.15 1.83 15.42
C LEU A 264 -12.91 1.11 16.52
N VAL A 265 -12.72 -0.22 16.62
CA VAL A 265 -13.51 -1.12 17.48
C VAL A 265 -13.41 -0.73 18.95
N GLU A 266 -12.20 -0.41 19.42
CA GLU A 266 -11.97 0.01 20.82
C GLU A 266 -12.70 1.30 21.20
N GLN A 267 -12.88 2.20 20.24
CA GLN A 267 -13.55 3.49 20.42
C GLN A 267 -15.01 3.47 19.96
N GLN A 268 -15.51 2.29 19.56
CA GLN A 268 -16.87 2.08 19.06
C GLN A 268 -17.32 3.14 18.04
N CYS A 269 -16.42 3.52 17.13
CA CYS A 269 -16.72 4.51 16.09
C CYS A 269 -16.13 4.11 14.73
N ALA A 270 -16.64 4.73 13.66
CA ALA A 270 -16.16 4.51 12.30
C ALA A 270 -16.07 5.81 11.51
N PHE A 271 -15.16 5.84 10.54
CA PHE A 271 -15.07 6.86 9.51
C PHE A 271 -15.49 6.27 8.17
N ILE A 272 -16.42 6.92 7.48
CA ILE A 272 -16.89 6.51 6.16
C ILE A 272 -16.49 7.59 5.17
N ASN A 273 -15.73 7.20 4.14
CA ASN A 273 -15.15 8.13 3.19
C ASN A 273 -15.90 8.08 1.85
N TYR A 274 -16.21 9.26 1.32
CA TYR A 274 -16.81 9.46 0.01
C TYR A 274 -15.89 10.29 -0.89
N THR A 275 -15.98 10.07 -2.19
CA THR A 275 -15.33 10.93 -3.20
C THR A 275 -16.12 12.21 -3.47
N ARG A 276 -17.40 12.26 -3.08
CA ARG A 276 -18.32 13.37 -3.35
C ARG A 276 -18.90 13.92 -2.06
N MET A 277 -18.93 15.24 -1.95
CA MET A 277 -19.52 15.96 -0.82
C MET A 277 -21.03 15.66 -0.71
N GLU A 278 -21.73 15.56 -1.85
CA GLU A 278 -23.18 15.29 -1.84
C GLU A 278 -23.54 13.93 -1.24
N ASP A 279 -22.66 12.94 -1.40
CA ASP A 279 -22.85 11.58 -0.86
C ASP A 279 -22.63 11.59 0.66
N CYS A 280 -21.65 12.37 1.13
CA CYS A 280 -21.41 12.65 2.55
C CYS A 280 -22.60 13.36 3.20
N ASP A 281 -23.18 14.38 2.55
CA ASP A 281 -24.35 15.10 3.08
C ASP A 281 -25.59 14.19 3.19
N ARG A 282 -25.81 13.32 2.19
CA ARG A 282 -26.91 12.33 2.23
C ARG A 282 -26.68 11.27 3.30
N ALA A 283 -25.43 10.90 3.55
CA ALA A 283 -25.07 9.96 4.61
C ALA A 283 -25.38 10.52 6.00
N ILE A 284 -25.14 11.83 6.20
CA ILE A 284 -25.50 12.52 7.45
C ILE A 284 -27.03 12.54 7.62
N GLN A 285 -27.79 12.84 6.56
CA GLN A 285 -29.25 12.82 6.61
C GLN A 285 -29.82 11.43 6.88
N LEU A 286 -29.18 10.38 6.34
CA LEU A 286 -29.57 8.97 6.56
C LEU A 286 -29.40 8.54 8.03
N MET A 287 -28.51 9.17 8.79
CA MET A 287 -28.36 8.93 10.23
C MET A 287 -29.48 9.56 11.07
N ASP A 288 -30.15 10.60 10.56
CA ASP A 288 -31.30 11.23 11.24
C ASP A 288 -32.63 10.46 11.01
N GLU A 289 -32.65 9.48 10.10
CA GLU A 289 -33.82 8.61 9.84
C GLU A 289 -33.99 7.52 10.92
N PRO A 290 -35.23 7.11 11.26
CA PRO A 290 -35.50 6.17 12.36
C PRO A 290 -34.81 4.80 12.18
N GLU A 291 -34.54 4.36 10.96
CA GLU A 291 -33.75 3.13 10.68
C GLU A 291 -32.27 3.29 11.07
N GLY A 292 -31.69 4.48 10.85
CA GLY A 292 -30.31 4.79 11.23
C GLY A 292 -30.14 4.94 12.74
N VAL A 293 -31.13 5.58 13.39
CA VAL A 293 -31.17 5.78 14.85
C VAL A 293 -31.35 4.47 15.63
N LEU A 294 -32.02 3.47 15.06
CA LEU A 294 -32.20 2.15 15.69
C LEU A 294 -30.94 1.29 15.68
N LEU A 295 -30.02 1.53 14.74
CA LEU A 295 -28.75 0.79 14.61
C LEU A 295 -27.57 1.49 15.30
N LEU A 296 -27.68 2.79 15.54
CA LEU A 296 -26.63 3.65 16.07
C LEU A 296 -27.20 4.43 17.26
N GLU A 297 -26.80 4.10 18.48
CA GLU A 297 -27.27 4.85 19.67
C GLU A 297 -26.84 6.32 19.55
N ASN A 298 -27.85 7.19 19.53
CA ASN A 298 -27.72 8.59 19.16
C ASN A 298 -27.02 9.39 20.29
N GLN A 299 -25.77 9.80 20.09
CA GLN A 299 -25.17 10.91 20.83
C GLN A 299 -24.83 12.05 19.86
N ARG A 300 -25.83 12.92 19.65
CA ARG A 300 -25.56 14.31 19.23
C ARG A 300 -24.72 14.98 20.30
N LEU A 301 -23.50 15.40 19.95
CA LEU A 301 -22.92 16.57 20.59
C LEU A 301 -23.77 17.77 20.19
N HIS A 302 -24.73 18.13 21.04
CA HIS A 302 -25.27 19.47 21.06
C HIS A 302 -24.12 20.42 21.36
N GLN A 303 -24.01 21.41 20.49
CA GLN A 303 -23.21 22.62 20.62
C GLN A 303 -23.32 23.20 22.03
N ASP A 304 -22.18 23.38 22.71
CA ASP A 304 -21.87 24.63 23.40
C ASP A 304 -20.36 24.69 23.64
N GLY A 305 -19.71 25.56 22.88
CA GLY A 305 -18.25 25.71 22.84
C GLY A 305 -17.81 26.10 21.45
N GLY A 306 -18.26 27.27 21.00
CA GLY A 306 -18.12 27.72 19.62
C GLY A 306 -16.67 27.70 19.12
N LEU A 307 -16.48 27.08 17.96
CA LEU A 307 -15.47 27.50 17.01
C LEU A 307 -16.16 27.59 15.65
N HIS A 308 -16.19 28.82 15.14
CA HIS A 308 -16.48 29.15 13.76
C HIS A 308 -15.80 28.14 12.83
N LEU A 309 -16.59 27.55 11.93
CA LEU A 309 -16.10 27.10 10.63
C LEU A 309 -15.54 28.32 9.90
N GLN A 310 -14.24 28.57 10.07
CA GLN A 310 -13.43 29.22 9.05
C GLN A 310 -12.75 28.11 8.27
N ALA A 311 -13.12 27.99 7.00
CA ALA A 311 -12.28 27.35 6.01
C ALA A 311 -10.95 28.12 5.96
N HIS A 312 -9.88 27.52 6.44
CA HIS A 312 -8.52 27.99 6.17
C HIS A 312 -7.82 26.98 5.26
N PRO A 313 -7.33 27.42 4.09
CA PRO A 313 -6.48 26.61 3.25
C PRO A 313 -5.07 26.57 3.85
N GLY A 314 -4.62 25.36 4.16
CA GLY A 314 -3.22 25.10 4.48
C GLY A 314 -2.88 25.24 5.96
N THR A 315 -2.62 24.10 6.60
CA THR A 315 -1.49 23.99 7.53
C THR A 315 -1.01 22.55 7.50
N GLN A 316 0.28 22.37 7.21
CA GLN A 316 1.02 21.15 7.47
C GLN A 316 0.93 20.81 8.95
N ALA A 317 0.79 19.55 9.30
CA ALA A 317 1.06 19.09 10.65
C ALA A 317 2.04 17.92 10.57
N HIS A 318 3.11 18.08 11.35
CA HIS A 318 4.19 17.15 11.60
C HIS A 318 3.73 15.81 12.18
#